data_AF-A0A9E4M501-F1
#
_entry.id   AF-A0A9E4M501-F1
#
_cell.length_a   1.000
_cell.length_b   1.000
_cell.length_c   1.000
_cell.angle_alpha   90.00
_cell.angle_beta   90.00
_cell.angle_gamma   90.00
#
_symmetry.space_group_name_H-M   'P 1'
#
loop_
_entity.id
_entity.type
_entity.pdbx_description
1 polymer ?
#
loop_
_entity_poly.entity_id
_entity_poly.type
_entity_poly.pdbx_seq_one_letter_code
_entity_poly.pdbx_strand_id
1 'polypeptide(L)' 'ERFHRILLEEWAYITPWTSETQRHQAYRGFLHYYNYHRPHGALDWNTPASTLRDNLPSMHT' A
#
# COMPACT_ATOMS: atom_id res chain seq x y z
N GLU A 1 0.60 -12.86 -6.57
CA GLU A 1 0.49 -11.75 -5.61
C GLU A 1 1.61 -10.72 -5.85
N ARG A 2 1.30 -9.44 -6.11
CA ARG A 2 2.31 -8.37 -6.35
C ARG A 2 2.53 -7.48 -5.12
N PHE A 3 1.47 -7.26 -4.33
CA PHE A 3 1.54 -6.51 -3.08
C PHE A 3 2.46 -7.20 -2.05
N HIS A 4 2.28 -8.50 -1.76
CA HIS A 4 3.11 -9.20 -0.79
C HIS A 4 4.59 -9.20 -1.15
N ARG A 5 4.93 -9.34 -2.45
CA ARG A 5 6.33 -9.24 -2.90
C ARG A 5 6.92 -7.86 -2.63
N ILE A 6 6.21 -6.80 -3.01
CA ILE A 6 6.65 -5.42 -2.78
C ILE A 6 6.74 -5.11 -1.28
N LEU A 7 5.79 -5.59 -0.49
CA LEU A 7 5.81 -5.47 0.97
C LEU A 7 7.08 -6.08 1.58
N LEU A 8 7.50 -7.25 1.10
CA LEU A 8 8.70 -7.90 1.60
C LEU A 8 9.97 -7.17 1.14
N GLU A 9 10.05 -6.83 -0.14
CA GLU A 9 11.24 -6.23 -0.78
C GLU A 9 11.45 -4.77 -0.35
N GLU A 10 10.40 -3.95 -0.31
CA GLU A 10 10.49 -2.50 -0.11
C GLU A 10 10.20 -2.06 1.34
N TRP A 11 9.73 -2.96 2.22
CA TRP A 11 9.47 -2.63 3.63
C TRP A 11 10.04 -3.63 4.62
N ALA A 12 9.73 -4.92 4.47
CA ALA A 12 10.10 -5.90 5.50
C ALA A 12 11.61 -6.09 5.61
N TYR A 13 12.32 -6.13 4.47
CA TYR A 13 13.73 -6.52 4.40
C TYR A 13 14.69 -5.39 4.01
N ILE A 14 14.19 -4.20 3.69
CA ILE A 14 15.04 -3.05 3.34
C ILE A 14 15.71 -2.42 4.58
N THR A 15 15.13 -2.61 5.77
CA THR A 15 15.59 -2.04 7.03
C THR A 15 15.78 -3.14 8.08
N PRO A 16 16.93 -3.20 8.78
CA PRO A 16 17.11 -4.09 9.92
C PRO A 16 16.38 -3.55 11.15
N TRP A 17 15.10 -3.88 11.27
CA TRP A 17 14.27 -3.49 12.42
C TRP A 17 14.81 -4.08 13.72
N THR A 18 14.90 -3.27 14.78
CA THR A 18 15.41 -3.71 16.10
C THR A 18 14.29 -4.12 17.06
N SER A 19 13.03 -3.85 16.71
CA SER A 19 11.85 -4.31 17.44
C SER A 19 10.62 -4.37 16.55
N GLU A 20 9.64 -5.19 16.95
CA GLU A 20 8.35 -5.27 16.26
C GLU A 20 7.59 -3.94 16.32
N THR A 21 7.65 -3.22 17.45
CA THR A 21 7.03 -1.90 17.59
C THR A 21 7.54 -0.90 16.56
N GLN A 22 8.86 -0.85 16.34
CA GLN A 22 9.47 0.01 15.33
C GLN A 22 8.97 -0.35 13.93
N ARG A 23 8.96 -1.65 13.61
CA ARG A 23 8.46 -2.18 12.34
C ARG A 23 6.98 -1.79 12.11
N HIS A 24 6.15 -1.91 13.14
CA HIS A 24 4.73 -1.59 13.10
C HIS A 24 4.46 -0.09 12.92
N GLN A 25 5.24 0.77 13.59
CA GLN A 25 5.14 2.22 13.44
C GLN A 25 5.47 2.66 12.01
N ALA A 26 6.52 2.08 11.41
CA ALA A 26 6.91 2.39 10.03
C ALA A 26 5.91 1.84 8.98
N TYR A 27 5.19 0.76 9.31
CA TYR A 27 4.27 0.11 8.37
C TYR A 27 3.20 1.04 7.82
N ARG A 28 2.64 1.93 8.66
CA ARG A 28 1.63 2.91 8.21
C ARG A 28 2.16 3.84 7.13
N GLY A 29 3.43 4.27 7.24
CA GLY A 29 4.07 5.10 6.23
C GLY A 29 4.23 4.37 4.90
N PHE A 30 4.67 3.12 4.93
CA PHE A 30 4.76 2.28 3.74
C PHE A 30 3.40 2.10 3.06
N LEU A 31 2.34 1.81 3.82
CA LEU A 31 0.99 1.66 3.26
C LEU A 31 0.50 2.94 2.59
N HIS A 32 0.73 4.10 3.21
CA HIS A 32 0.35 5.38 2.64
C HIS A 32 1.12 5.66 1.34
N TYR A 33 2.42 5.38 1.31
CA TYR A 33 3.21 5.49 0.09
C TYR A 33 2.70 4.54 -1.01
N TYR A 34 2.54 3.25 -0.71
CA TYR A 34 2.10 2.25 -1.68
C TYR A 34 0.73 2.57 -2.28
N ASN A 35 -0.22 3.00 -1.45
CA ASN A 35 -1.61 3.22 -1.85
C ASN A 35 -1.84 4.58 -2.53
N TYR A 36 -1.09 5.62 -2.18
CA TYR A 36 -1.37 6.99 -2.61
C TYR A 36 -0.28 7.64 -3.45
N HIS A 37 0.95 7.12 -3.45
CA HIS A 37 2.10 7.79 -4.09
C HIS A 37 2.83 6.89 -5.08
N ARG A 38 2.91 5.58 -4.83
CA ARG A 38 3.63 4.66 -5.70
C ARG A 38 2.85 4.47 -7.01
N PRO A 39 3.42 4.80 -8.18
CA PRO A 39 2.76 4.55 -9.45
C PRO A 39 2.86 3.06 -9.78
N HIS A 40 1.76 2.48 -10.27
CA HIS A 40 1.72 1.06 -10.62
C HIS A 40 1.51 0.90 -12.12
N GLY A 41 2.49 0.34 -12.83
CA GLY A 41 2.37 0.12 -14.28
C GLY A 41 1.21 -0.79 -14.69
N ALA A 42 0.73 -1.65 -13.79
CA ALA A 42 -0.47 -2.46 -14.03
C ALA A 42 -1.79 -1.67 -13.88
N LEU A 43 -1.73 -0.45 -13.36
CA LEU A 43 -2.86 0.47 -13.19
C LEU A 43 -2.70 1.71 -14.10
N ASP A 44 -2.03 1.58 -15.25
CA ASP A 44 -1.70 2.72 -16.12
C ASP A 44 -0.94 3.84 -15.40
N TRP A 45 -0.01 3.44 -14.53
CA TRP A 45 0.78 4.33 -13.67
C TRP A 45 -0.01 5.09 -12.60
N ASN A 46 -1.29 4.76 -12.43
CA ASN A 46 -2.10 5.26 -11.33
C ASN A 46 -1.76 4.58 -9.99
N THR A 47 -2.30 5.13 -8.91
CA THR A 47 -2.14 4.60 -7.55
C THR A 47 -3.36 3.75 -7.18
N PRO A 48 -3.24 2.76 -6.28
CA PRO A 48 -4.36 1.91 -5.89
C PRO A 48 -5.55 2.75 -5.40
N ALA A 49 -5.30 3.78 -4.59
CA ALA A 49 -6.35 4.66 -4.08
C ALA A 49 -7.11 5.40 -5.19
N SER A 50 -6.43 5.83 -6.26
CA SER A 50 -7.08 6.52 -7.38
C SER A 50 -7.98 5.62 -8.24
N THR A 51 -7.80 4.29 -8.15
CA THR A 51 -8.66 3.32 -8.84
C THR A 51 -9.91 2.94 -8.06
N LEU A 52 -9.99 3.30 -6.77
CA LEU A 52 -11.19 3.09 -5.97
C LEU A 52 -12.28 4.05 -6.45
N ARG A 53 -13.30 3.51 -7.12
CA ARG A 53 -14.59 4.19 -7.25
C ARG A 53 -15.41 3.94 -6.00
N ASP A 54 -16.40 4.81 -5.80
CA ASP A 54 -17.31 4.77 -4.66
C ASP A 54 -17.83 3.33 -4.45
N ASN A 55 -17.47 2.71 -3.33
CA ASN A 55 -17.87 1.34 -2.98
C ASN A 55 -19.28 1.30 -2.35
N LEU A 56 -20.02 2.40 -2.45
CA LEU A 56 -21.41 2.46 -2.04
C LEU A 56 -22.25 1.67 -3.06
N PRO A 57 -22.94 0.59 -2.64
CA PRO A 57 -23.98 0.02 -3.48
C PRO A 57 -25.03 1.10 -3.72
N SER A 58 -25.46 1.26 -4.97
CA SER A 58 -26.42 2.27 -5.45
C SER A 58 -27.85 2.09 -4.90
N MET A 59 -28.02 1.66 -3.65
CA MET A 59 -29.30 1.29 -3.04
C MET A 59 -29.59 2.07 -1.75
N HIS A 60 -29.48 3.39 -1.80
CA HIS A 60 -30.19 4.24 -0.85
C HIS A 60 -30.87 5.36 -1.64
N THR A 61 -32.10 5.07 -2.06
CA THR A 61 -33.09 6.07 -2.50
C THR A 61 -33.93 6.47 -1.29
#